data_AF-A0AAE0FI48-F1
#
_entry.id   AF-A0AAE0FI48-F1
#
_cell.length_a   1.000
_cell.length_b   1.000
_cell.length_c   1.000
_cell.angle_alpha   90.00
_cell.angle_beta   90.00
_cell.angle_gamma   90.00
#
_symmetry.space_group_name_H-M   'P 1'
#
loop_
_entity.id
_entity.type
_entity.pdbx_description
1 polymer ?
#
loop_
_entity_poly.entity_id
_entity_poly.type
_entity_poly.pdbx_seq_one_letter_code
_entity_poly.pdbx_strand_id
1 'polypeptide(L)'
;ALDRPQVDCSEKNWTLVAKVKVELRRKLMPVVINTSSAVAGVAMKWKTWTLNTSIFTIRLDADHKDLVDTLKTFEAAVEMDWAKLPKGQLVLLLERAELSKQRVRGPAIKKQTQATLFAPVKEFMSKNYELIGRVFDYYCVLGRDTNVMTLDSYTGLLDDSHLPDVMSRASRKLDLHEMFRQSKASKDAPGITRSSFMLVLMKIGQAKYGGTMIDSLQLVLNQHLLQNLPPEAQAIKNEFREQRMYNQETARLLSEHVHLLRAIFDQAPASGSAVLGPTGRGEGRA
;
A
#
# COMPACT_ATOMS: atom_id res chain seq x y z
N ALA A 1 -6.18 24.89 3.22
CA ALA A 1 -4.72 24.69 3.26
C ALA A 1 -4.36 24.32 4.69
N LEU A 2 -3.72 23.19 4.92
CA LEU A 2 -3.24 22.84 6.26
C LEU A 2 -2.05 23.74 6.57
N ASP A 3 -2.16 24.54 7.62
CA ASP A 3 -1.05 25.38 8.11
C ASP A 3 0.13 24.46 8.42
N ARG A 4 1.22 24.63 7.66
CA ARG A 4 2.47 23.94 7.96
C ARG A 4 2.92 24.44 9.34
N PRO A 5 3.31 23.55 10.25
CA PRO A 5 3.86 23.99 11.53
C PRO A 5 5.07 24.89 11.24
N GLN A 6 5.00 26.14 11.67
CA GLN A 6 6.14 27.05 11.63
C GLN A 6 7.21 26.43 12.52
N VAL A 7 8.29 25.96 11.89
CA VAL A 7 9.49 25.53 12.61
C VAL A 7 10.05 26.78 13.26
N ASP A 8 10.06 26.83 14.60
CA ASP A 8 10.67 27.92 15.35
C ASP A 8 12.19 27.89 15.13
N CYS A 9 12.65 28.78 14.23
CA CYS A 9 14.06 28.99 13.92
C CYS A 9 14.73 29.99 14.89
N SER A 10 14.15 30.26 16.07
CA SER A 10 14.74 31.18 17.05
C SER A 10 16.19 30.79 17.42
N GLU A 11 17.02 31.80 17.73
CA GLU A 11 18.42 31.65 18.15
C GLU A 11 18.60 30.68 19.33
N LYS A 12 17.56 30.49 20.15
CA LYS A 12 17.56 29.56 21.29
C LYS A 12 17.63 28.09 20.83
N ASN A 13 16.98 27.73 19.72
CA ASN A 13 17.10 26.40 19.14
C ASN A 13 18.47 26.17 18.51
N TRP A 14 19.06 27.19 17.88
CA TRP A 14 20.41 27.11 17.33
C TRP A 14 21.50 26.95 18.40
N THR A 15 21.34 27.60 19.55
CA THR A 15 22.26 27.43 20.69
C THR A 15 22.15 26.04 21.33
N LEU A 16 20.95 25.45 21.38
CA LEU A 16 20.76 24.06 21.82
C LEU A 16 21.41 23.08 20.83
N VAL A 17 21.18 23.25 19.52
CA VAL A 17 21.82 22.44 18.47
C VAL A 17 23.35 22.58 18.52
N ALA A 18 23.87 23.79 18.72
CA ALA A 18 25.31 24.04 18.87
C ALA A 18 25.88 23.35 20.12
N LYS A 19 25.20 23.42 21.26
CA LYS A 19 25.60 22.73 22.50
C LYS A 19 25.57 21.22 22.34
N VAL A 20 24.53 20.66 21.73
CA VAL A 20 24.43 19.23 21.42
C VAL A 20 25.54 18.81 20.45
N LYS A 21 25.86 19.63 19.44
CA LYS A 21 26.95 19.36 18.49
C LYS A 21 28.33 19.40 19.14
N VAL A 22 28.55 20.32 20.08
CA VAL A 22 29.78 20.42 20.89
C VAL A 22 29.90 19.23 21.84
N GLU A 23 28.81 18.86 22.52
CA GLU A 23 28.83 17.75 23.48
C GLU A 23 28.93 16.38 22.77
N LEU A 24 28.30 16.23 21.60
CA LEU A 24 28.51 15.10 20.70
C LEU A 24 29.97 15.02 20.26
N ARG A 25 30.57 16.12 19.76
CA ARG A 25 32.00 16.15 19.41
C ARG A 25 32.89 15.78 20.60
N ARG A 26 32.60 16.31 21.79
CA ARG A 26 33.37 16.06 23.01
C ARG A 26 33.32 14.59 23.45
N LYS A 27 32.13 13.97 23.37
CA LYS A 27 31.93 12.57 23.76
C LYS A 27 32.33 11.57 22.67
N LEU A 28 32.29 11.95 21.39
CA LEU A 28 32.53 11.04 20.25
C LEU A 28 33.92 11.11 19.64
N MET A 29 34.62 12.25 19.69
CA MET A 29 35.97 12.31 19.11
C MET A 29 36.99 11.34 19.75
N PRO A 30 36.94 11.01 21.06
CA PRO A 30 37.85 10.00 21.61
C PRO A 30 37.62 8.59 21.04
N VAL A 31 36.42 8.30 20.53
CA VAL A 31 36.03 7.00 19.96
C VAL A 31 36.44 6.88 18.49
N VAL A 32 36.44 7.99 17.74
CA VAL A 32 36.78 8.02 16.31
C VAL A 32 38.29 8.06 16.05
N ILE A 33 39.08 8.61 16.97
CA ILE A 33 40.55 8.73 16.77
C ILE A 33 41.28 7.41 17.08
N ASN A 34 40.72 6.54 17.93
CA ASN A 34 41.35 5.25 18.28
C ASN A 34 41.05 4.09 17.32
N THR A 35 40.20 4.28 16.31
CA THR A 35 39.87 3.22 15.33
C THR A 35 40.63 3.33 14.00
N SER A 36 41.42 4.40 13.79
CA SER A 36 42.06 4.67 12.50
C SER A 36 43.47 4.10 12.31
N SER A 37 44.08 3.41 13.29
CA SER A 37 45.50 3.04 13.21
C SER A 37 45.85 1.54 13.33
N ALA A 38 44.89 0.62 13.48
CA ALA A 38 45.24 -0.79 13.70
C ALA A 38 44.22 -1.82 13.18
N VAL A 39 43.65 -1.63 11.98
CA VAL A 39 42.90 -2.71 11.31
C VAL A 39 43.55 -3.03 9.97
N ALA A 40 44.80 -3.48 10.05
CA ALA A 40 45.40 -4.25 8.98
C ALA A 40 44.73 -5.64 8.96
N GLY A 41 43.94 -5.91 7.91
CA GLY A 41 43.92 -7.24 7.29
C GLY A 41 43.11 -8.37 7.93
N VAL A 42 42.19 -8.11 8.88
CA VAL A 42 41.14 -9.11 9.15
C VAL A 42 40.01 -8.84 8.18
N ALA A 43 40.01 -9.56 7.05
CA ALA A 43 38.81 -9.72 6.24
C ALA A 43 37.76 -10.39 7.13
N MET A 44 37.01 -9.60 7.89
CA MET A 44 35.79 -10.08 8.54
C MET A 44 34.96 -10.66 7.42
N LYS A 45 34.82 -11.99 7.41
CA LYS A 45 33.77 -12.66 6.66
C LYS A 45 32.47 -12.23 7.32
N TRP A 46 31.99 -11.05 6.94
CA TRP A 46 30.63 -10.64 7.25
C TRP A 46 29.76 -11.78 6.73
N LYS A 47 29.04 -12.47 7.64
CA LYS A 47 27.93 -13.32 7.23
C LYS A 47 27.10 -12.51 6.24
N THR A 48 26.72 -13.10 5.11
CA THR A 48 25.91 -12.45 4.08
C THR A 48 24.80 -11.67 4.76
N TRP A 49 24.83 -10.34 4.63
CA TRP A 49 23.88 -9.49 5.30
C TRP A 49 22.49 -9.84 4.78
N THR A 50 21.55 -10.07 5.70
CA THR A 50 20.14 -10.27 5.38
C THR A 50 19.31 -9.41 6.30
N LEU A 51 18.11 -9.02 5.86
CA LEU A 51 17.19 -8.24 6.69
C LEU A 51 16.93 -8.92 8.05
N ASN A 52 16.80 -10.25 8.06
CA ASN A 52 16.60 -11.10 9.24
C ASN A 52 17.77 -11.08 10.24
N THR A 53 18.98 -10.72 9.80
CA THR A 53 20.19 -10.64 10.65
C THR A 53 20.61 -9.20 10.92
N SER A 54 19.83 -8.22 10.47
CA SER A 54 20.16 -6.80 10.55
C SER A 54 19.58 -6.15 11.82
N ILE A 55 20.01 -4.92 12.12
CA ILE A 55 19.37 -4.11 13.18
C ILE A 55 17.88 -3.81 12.89
N PHE A 56 17.45 -3.99 11.64
CA PHE A 56 16.06 -3.84 11.23
C PHE A 56 15.20 -5.08 11.48
N THR A 57 15.75 -6.21 11.98
CA THR A 57 14.95 -7.42 12.28
C THR A 57 13.80 -7.14 13.22
N ILE A 58 13.97 -6.21 14.18
CA ILE A 58 12.88 -5.79 15.09
C ILE A 58 11.68 -5.22 14.30
N ARG A 59 11.91 -4.65 13.11
CA ARG A 59 10.86 -4.15 12.23
C ARG A 59 10.13 -5.26 11.45
N LEU A 60 10.62 -6.49 11.45
CA LEU A 60 9.89 -7.61 10.87
C LEU A 60 8.75 -8.07 11.80
N ASP A 61 8.96 -7.93 13.11
CA ASP A 61 8.04 -8.40 14.15
C ASP A 61 7.21 -7.29 14.82
N ALA A 62 7.51 -6.01 14.51
CA ALA A 62 6.83 -4.88 15.13
C ALA A 62 5.37 -4.75 14.69
N ASP A 63 4.54 -4.22 15.59
CA ASP A 63 3.09 -4.17 15.43
C ASP A 63 2.65 -3.25 14.28
N HIS A 64 1.56 -3.66 13.64
CA HIS A 64 0.91 -3.11 12.43
C HIS A 64 0.66 -1.59 12.36
N LYS A 65 0.89 -0.83 13.42
CA LYS A 65 0.68 0.63 13.47
C LYS A 65 1.83 1.42 12.85
N ASP A 66 3.05 0.87 12.90
CA ASP A 66 4.26 1.52 12.38
C ASP A 66 4.77 0.89 11.07
N LEU A 67 4.15 -0.23 10.66
CA LEU A 67 4.49 -0.98 9.46
C LEU A 67 3.30 -1.03 8.52
N VAL A 68 3.29 -0.08 7.59
CA VAL A 68 2.77 -0.37 6.27
C VAL A 68 3.82 -1.32 5.65
N ASP A 69 3.39 -2.45 5.08
CA ASP A 69 4.16 -3.22 4.08
C ASP A 69 5.04 -4.43 4.52
N THR A 70 4.70 -5.19 5.58
CA THR A 70 5.18 -6.58 5.74
C THR A 70 4.31 -7.60 4.98
N LEU A 71 4.82 -8.79 4.67
CA LEU A 71 4.02 -9.89 4.08
C LEU A 71 2.75 -10.16 4.91
N LYS A 72 2.86 -10.15 6.25
CA LYS A 72 1.73 -10.32 7.15
C LYS A 72 0.69 -9.21 7.02
N THR A 73 1.12 -7.95 6.92
CA THR A 73 0.19 -6.81 6.71
C THR A 73 -0.46 -6.86 5.34
N PHE A 74 0.28 -7.33 4.33
CA PHE A 74 -0.22 -7.53 2.98
C PHE A 74 -1.29 -8.62 2.95
N GLU A 75 -1.01 -9.79 3.51
CA GLU A 75 -1.97 -10.88 3.67
C GLU A 75 -3.21 -10.43 4.44
N ALA A 76 -3.04 -9.70 5.55
CA ALA A 76 -4.15 -9.15 6.32
C ALA A 76 -4.99 -8.16 5.50
N ALA A 77 -4.36 -7.33 4.66
CA ALA A 77 -5.05 -6.40 3.77
C ALA A 77 -5.86 -7.14 2.71
N VAL A 78 -5.28 -8.18 2.09
CA VAL A 78 -5.98 -9.07 1.14
C VAL A 78 -7.21 -9.68 1.79
N GLU A 79 -7.06 -10.26 2.98
CA GLU A 79 -8.15 -10.90 3.73
C GLU A 79 -9.26 -9.90 4.06
N MET A 80 -8.89 -8.68 4.50
CA MET A 80 -9.83 -7.63 4.84
C MET A 80 -10.65 -7.18 3.63
N ASP A 81 -9.99 -6.95 2.48
CA ASP A 81 -10.69 -6.52 1.27
C ASP A 81 -11.52 -7.65 0.65
N TRP A 82 -11.01 -8.88 0.69
CA TRP A 82 -11.76 -10.06 0.27
C TRP A 82 -13.03 -10.25 1.10
N ALA A 83 -12.95 -10.08 2.42
CA ALA A 83 -14.10 -10.17 3.32
C ALA A 83 -15.15 -9.07 3.05
N LYS A 84 -14.73 -7.91 2.55
CA LYS A 84 -15.60 -6.78 2.18
C LYS A 84 -16.23 -6.91 0.79
N LEU A 85 -15.86 -7.90 -0.01
CA LEU A 85 -16.49 -8.13 -1.31
C LEU A 85 -17.99 -8.44 -1.13
N PRO A 86 -18.89 -7.87 -1.97
CA PRO A 86 -20.31 -8.18 -1.91
C PRO A 86 -20.55 -9.63 -2.36
N LYS A 87 -20.58 -10.56 -1.40
CA LYS A 87 -20.60 -12.00 -1.61
C LYS A 87 -21.69 -12.45 -2.60
N GLY A 88 -22.88 -11.84 -2.56
CA GLY A 88 -23.96 -12.15 -3.49
C GLY A 88 -23.60 -11.86 -4.95
N GLN A 89 -22.97 -10.72 -5.24
CA GLN A 89 -22.53 -10.40 -6.60
C GLN A 89 -21.36 -11.29 -7.03
N LEU A 90 -20.44 -11.59 -6.11
CA LEU A 90 -19.30 -12.45 -6.38
C LEU A 90 -19.74 -13.89 -6.70
N VAL A 91 -20.66 -14.47 -5.92
CA VAL A 91 -21.26 -15.79 -6.21
C VAL A 91 -21.85 -15.80 -7.62
N LEU A 92 -22.74 -14.86 -7.93
CA LEU A 92 -23.41 -14.81 -9.23
C LEU A 92 -22.42 -14.67 -10.40
N LEU A 93 -21.34 -13.90 -10.19
CA LEU A 93 -20.31 -13.69 -11.19
C LEU A 93 -19.50 -14.98 -11.43
N LEU A 94 -19.08 -15.66 -10.37
CA LEU A 94 -18.33 -16.92 -10.46
C LEU A 94 -19.17 -18.06 -11.03
N GLU A 95 -20.44 -18.15 -10.63
CA GLU A 95 -21.36 -19.14 -11.18
C GLU A 95 -21.56 -18.94 -12.69
N ARG A 96 -21.71 -17.69 -13.16
CA ARG A 96 -21.77 -17.39 -14.60
C ARG A 96 -20.49 -17.79 -15.33
N ALA A 97 -19.33 -17.57 -14.73
CA ALA A 97 -18.05 -17.96 -15.30
C ALA A 97 -17.93 -19.48 -15.46
N GLU A 98 -18.32 -20.26 -14.45
CA GLU A 98 -18.25 -21.72 -14.53
C GLU A 98 -19.34 -22.35 -15.40
N LEU A 99 -20.55 -21.79 -15.39
CA LEU A 99 -21.61 -22.21 -16.31
C LEU A 99 -21.23 -22.00 -17.78
N SER A 100 -20.30 -21.08 -18.07
CA SER A 100 -19.78 -20.93 -19.45
C SER A 100 -19.00 -22.16 -19.94
N LYS A 101 -18.42 -22.97 -19.03
CA LYS A 101 -17.78 -24.25 -19.37
C LYS A 101 -18.77 -25.38 -19.57
N GLN A 102 -19.77 -25.44 -18.70
CA GLN A 102 -20.68 -26.57 -18.64
C GLN A 102 -21.94 -26.23 -19.43
N ARG A 103 -22.11 -26.84 -20.61
CA ARG A 103 -23.37 -26.82 -21.40
C ARG A 103 -24.59 -27.42 -20.64
N VAL A 104 -24.49 -27.62 -19.34
CA VAL A 104 -25.51 -28.24 -18.50
C VAL A 104 -26.19 -27.14 -17.67
N ARG A 105 -27.33 -26.66 -18.17
CA ARG A 105 -28.28 -25.89 -17.36
C ARG A 105 -28.91 -26.85 -16.34
N GLY A 106 -28.58 -26.71 -15.07
CA GLY A 106 -29.19 -27.47 -13.98
C GLY A 106 -29.12 -26.72 -12.65
N PRO A 107 -30.14 -26.85 -11.77
CA PRO A 107 -30.24 -26.06 -10.55
C PRO A 107 -29.36 -26.63 -9.44
N ALA A 108 -28.80 -25.72 -8.63
CA ALA A 108 -28.06 -25.92 -7.39
C ALA A 108 -26.59 -26.36 -7.52
N ILE A 109 -25.74 -25.39 -7.83
CA ILE A 109 -24.38 -25.34 -7.28
C ILE A 109 -24.54 -25.35 -5.75
N LYS A 110 -24.30 -26.51 -5.12
CA LYS A 110 -24.43 -26.70 -3.66
C LYS A 110 -23.43 -25.79 -2.92
N LYS A 111 -23.70 -25.45 -1.66
CA LYS A 111 -22.79 -24.67 -0.79
C LYS A 111 -21.33 -25.15 -0.80
N GLN A 112 -21.10 -26.46 -0.97
CA GLN A 112 -19.76 -27.04 -1.04
C GLN A 112 -19.00 -26.63 -2.31
N THR A 113 -19.71 -26.36 -3.40
CA THR A 113 -19.14 -25.88 -4.66
C THR A 113 -18.70 -24.42 -4.56
N GLN A 114 -19.29 -23.62 -3.66
CA GLN A 114 -18.84 -22.25 -3.45
C GLN A 114 -17.40 -22.25 -2.95
N ALA A 115 -17.10 -22.87 -1.81
CA ALA A 115 -15.74 -22.87 -1.24
C ALA A 115 -14.66 -23.33 -2.25
N THR A 116 -14.96 -24.35 -3.06
CA THR A 116 -14.07 -24.83 -4.12
C THR A 116 -13.87 -23.86 -5.28
N LEU A 117 -14.84 -22.98 -5.56
CA LEU A 117 -14.72 -21.94 -6.59
C LEU A 117 -14.05 -20.67 -6.06
N PHE A 118 -14.31 -20.27 -4.81
CA PHE A 118 -13.75 -19.06 -4.22
C PHE A 118 -12.24 -19.19 -3.97
N ALA A 119 -11.77 -20.34 -3.52
CA ALA A 119 -10.37 -20.50 -3.09
C ALA A 119 -9.35 -20.24 -4.21
N PRO A 120 -9.49 -20.80 -5.44
CA PRO A 120 -8.55 -20.53 -6.52
C PRO A 120 -8.57 -19.07 -6.98
N VAL A 121 -9.76 -18.45 -7.05
CA VAL A 121 -9.88 -17.03 -7.42
C VAL A 121 -9.27 -16.14 -6.35
N LYS A 122 -9.50 -16.45 -5.08
CA LYS A 122 -8.87 -15.74 -3.96
C LYS A 122 -7.36 -15.83 -4.04
N GLU A 123 -6.83 -17.05 -4.20
CA GLU A 123 -5.39 -17.28 -4.31
C GLU A 123 -4.78 -16.50 -5.48
N PHE A 124 -5.45 -16.52 -6.64
CA PHE A 124 -5.03 -15.73 -7.80
C PHE A 124 -5.03 -14.22 -7.51
N MET A 125 -6.08 -13.72 -6.86
CA MET A 125 -6.17 -12.31 -6.48
C MET A 125 -5.11 -11.95 -5.44
N SER A 126 -4.83 -12.81 -4.45
CA SER A 126 -3.77 -12.63 -3.47
C SER A 126 -2.40 -12.49 -4.12
N LYS A 127 -2.07 -13.37 -5.09
CA LYS A 127 -0.81 -13.33 -5.84
C LYS A 127 -0.62 -12.04 -6.63
N ASN A 128 -1.72 -11.44 -7.11
CA ASN A 128 -1.70 -10.21 -7.90
C ASN A 128 -2.11 -8.96 -7.11
N TYR A 129 -2.32 -9.09 -5.80
CA TYR A 129 -2.91 -8.02 -4.99
C TYR A 129 -2.02 -6.79 -4.90
N GLU A 130 -0.70 -6.98 -5.02
CA GLU A 130 0.25 -5.87 -4.99
C GLU A 130 0.10 -4.97 -6.21
N LEU A 131 0.02 -5.56 -7.41
CA LEU A 131 -0.26 -4.83 -8.64
C LEU A 131 -1.62 -4.13 -8.53
N ILE A 132 -2.67 -4.84 -8.14
CA ILE A 132 -4.03 -4.30 -8.02
C ILE A 132 -4.06 -3.11 -7.04
N GLY A 133 -3.38 -3.25 -5.90
CA GLY A 133 -3.26 -2.21 -4.89
C GLY A 133 -2.51 -0.98 -5.42
N ARG A 134 -1.36 -1.16 -6.07
CA ARG A 134 -0.57 -0.04 -6.65
C ARG A 134 -1.38 0.74 -7.68
N VAL A 135 -2.04 0.03 -8.60
CA VAL A 135 -2.91 0.66 -9.60
C VAL A 135 -4.04 1.42 -8.93
N PHE A 136 -4.73 0.79 -7.96
CA PHE A 136 -5.80 1.46 -7.22
C PHE A 136 -5.31 2.74 -6.54
N ASP A 137 -4.22 2.66 -5.78
CA ASP A 137 -3.70 3.76 -4.98
C ASP A 137 -3.19 4.91 -5.86
N TYR A 138 -2.54 4.59 -6.99
CA TYR A 138 -2.10 5.60 -7.96
C TYR A 138 -3.29 6.45 -8.46
N TYR A 139 -4.36 5.80 -8.93
CA TYR A 139 -5.52 6.51 -9.46
C TYR A 139 -6.37 7.20 -8.38
N CYS A 140 -6.40 6.66 -7.15
CA CYS A 140 -6.96 7.39 -6.00
C CYS A 140 -6.21 8.72 -5.79
N VAL A 141 -4.88 8.67 -5.75
CA VAL A 141 -4.04 9.87 -5.51
C VAL A 141 -4.23 10.91 -6.61
N LEU A 142 -4.33 10.50 -7.88
CA LEU A 142 -4.68 11.41 -8.98
C LEU A 142 -6.06 12.07 -8.78
N GLY A 143 -6.99 11.34 -8.15
CA GLY A 143 -8.31 11.82 -7.75
C GLY A 143 -8.33 12.65 -6.47
N ARG A 144 -7.17 12.91 -5.86
CA ARG A 144 -7.00 13.62 -4.58
C ARG A 144 -7.63 12.90 -3.38
N ASP A 145 -7.77 11.58 -3.45
CA ASP A 145 -8.20 10.72 -2.34
C ASP A 145 -7.13 9.62 -2.13
N THR A 146 -7.06 9.03 -0.94
CA THR A 146 -6.08 7.96 -0.65
C THR A 146 -6.72 6.57 -0.61
N ASN A 147 -8.04 6.48 -0.48
CA ASN A 147 -8.75 5.23 -0.22
C ASN A 147 -9.97 5.01 -1.12
N VAL A 148 -10.35 6.02 -1.91
CA VAL A 148 -11.52 5.97 -2.78
C VAL A 148 -11.15 6.39 -4.20
N MET A 149 -11.43 5.52 -5.17
CA MET A 149 -11.28 5.85 -6.58
C MET A 149 -12.56 6.50 -7.08
N THR A 150 -12.50 7.78 -7.44
CA THR A 150 -13.62 8.53 -8.03
C THR A 150 -13.88 8.08 -9.47
N LEU A 151 -15.02 8.48 -10.05
CA LEU A 151 -15.34 8.13 -11.44
C LEU A 151 -14.36 8.75 -12.43
N ASP A 152 -13.88 9.96 -12.15
CA ASP A 152 -12.93 10.66 -13.02
C ASP A 152 -11.57 9.95 -13.03
N SER A 153 -11.07 9.57 -11.85
CA SER A 153 -9.86 8.73 -11.73
C SER A 153 -10.01 7.39 -12.41
N TYR A 154 -11.17 6.73 -12.24
CA TYR A 154 -11.47 5.47 -12.91
C TYR A 154 -11.54 5.64 -14.44
N THR A 155 -12.05 6.77 -14.92
CA THR A 155 -12.07 7.09 -16.35
C THR A 155 -10.65 7.21 -16.91
N GLY A 156 -9.76 7.89 -16.19
CA GLY A 156 -8.32 7.93 -16.52
C GLY A 156 -7.71 6.53 -16.60
N LEU A 157 -8.00 5.68 -15.61
CA LEU A 157 -7.56 4.27 -15.64
C LEU A 157 -8.03 3.54 -16.89
N LEU A 158 -9.30 3.70 -17.27
CA LEU A 158 -9.84 3.04 -18.46
C LEU A 158 -9.14 3.51 -19.74
N ASP A 159 -8.84 4.81 -19.83
CA ASP A 159 -8.19 5.40 -20.99
C ASP A 159 -6.73 4.91 -21.12
N ASP A 160 -5.97 4.95 -20.02
CA ASP A 160 -4.56 4.51 -19.98
C ASP A 160 -4.41 2.99 -20.15
N SER A 161 -5.33 2.19 -19.60
CA SER A 161 -5.27 0.72 -19.72
C SER A 161 -5.78 0.18 -21.06
N HIS A 162 -6.44 1.03 -21.86
CA HIS A 162 -7.15 0.65 -23.08
C HIS A 162 -8.13 -0.52 -22.85
N LEU A 163 -8.75 -0.57 -21.67
CA LEU A 163 -9.77 -1.56 -21.34
C LEU A 163 -11.04 -1.44 -22.20
N PRO A 164 -11.57 -0.22 -22.48
CA PRO A 164 -12.72 -0.07 -23.33
C PRO A 164 -12.50 -0.66 -24.73
N ASP A 165 -13.46 -1.44 -25.19
CA ASP A 165 -13.50 -1.94 -26.57
C ASP A 165 -14.81 -1.51 -27.23
N VAL A 166 -14.67 -0.74 -28.31
CA VAL A 166 -15.79 -0.17 -29.07
C VAL A 166 -16.64 -1.26 -29.73
N MET A 167 -16.01 -2.38 -30.11
CA MET A 167 -16.68 -3.49 -30.78
C MET A 167 -17.28 -4.50 -29.79
N SER A 168 -16.85 -4.46 -28.53
CA SER A 168 -17.42 -5.31 -27.49
C SER A 168 -18.85 -4.91 -27.17
N ARG A 169 -19.72 -5.89 -26.94
CA ARG A 169 -21.11 -5.64 -26.50
C ARG A 169 -21.22 -5.32 -25.01
N ALA A 170 -20.20 -5.64 -24.22
CA ALA A 170 -20.27 -5.59 -22.75
C ALA A 170 -19.03 -4.91 -22.10
N SER A 171 -18.13 -4.37 -22.91
CA SER A 171 -16.88 -3.73 -22.46
C SER A 171 -16.67 -2.35 -23.11
N ARG A 172 -17.73 -1.67 -23.54
CA ARG A 172 -17.61 -0.27 -23.99
C ARG A 172 -17.42 0.63 -22.78
N LYS A 173 -16.86 1.82 -22.97
CA LYS A 173 -16.59 2.78 -21.88
C LYS A 173 -17.84 3.05 -21.01
N LEU A 174 -19.01 3.18 -21.63
CA LEU A 174 -20.29 3.35 -20.91
C LEU A 174 -20.65 2.14 -20.04
N ASP A 175 -20.44 0.91 -20.54
CA ASP A 175 -20.71 -0.32 -19.80
C ASP A 175 -19.77 -0.42 -18.59
N LEU A 176 -18.50 -0.03 -18.76
CA LEU A 176 -17.51 0.00 -17.69
C LEU A 176 -17.82 1.05 -16.62
N HIS A 177 -18.27 2.24 -17.01
CA HIS A 177 -18.74 3.26 -16.07
C HIS A 177 -19.96 2.76 -15.28
N GLU A 178 -20.83 1.98 -15.90
CA GLU A 178 -21.97 1.39 -15.22
C GLU A 178 -21.55 0.31 -14.22
N MET A 179 -20.57 -0.55 -14.57
CA MET A 179 -19.97 -1.49 -13.63
C MET A 179 -19.37 -0.78 -12.40
N PHE A 180 -18.71 0.36 -12.59
CA PHE A 180 -18.21 1.21 -11.50
C PHE A 180 -19.34 1.66 -10.57
N ARG A 181 -20.42 2.25 -11.13
CA ARG A 181 -21.56 2.74 -10.33
C ARG A 181 -22.22 1.62 -9.52
N GLN A 182 -22.42 0.45 -10.14
CA GLN A 182 -23.00 -0.72 -9.48
C GLN A 182 -22.12 -1.34 -8.40
N SER A 183 -20.83 -0.98 -8.37
CA SER A 183 -19.86 -1.52 -7.41
C SER A 183 -19.58 -0.55 -6.27
N LYS A 184 -20.22 0.63 -6.25
CA LYS A 184 -20.22 1.52 -5.09
C LYS A 184 -20.94 0.87 -3.90
N ALA A 185 -20.46 1.16 -2.69
CA ALA A 185 -21.09 0.68 -1.45
C ALA A 185 -22.50 1.27 -1.24
N SER A 186 -22.73 2.50 -1.71
CA SER A 186 -24.03 3.18 -1.74
C SER A 186 -24.13 4.05 -2.99
N LYS A 187 -25.35 4.46 -3.36
CA LYS A 187 -25.56 5.37 -4.50
C LYS A 187 -24.83 6.71 -4.34
N ASP A 188 -24.73 7.18 -3.10
CA ASP A 188 -24.15 8.48 -2.74
C ASP A 188 -22.65 8.41 -2.42
N ALA A 189 -22.06 7.21 -2.36
CA ALA A 189 -20.62 7.07 -2.12
C ALA A 189 -19.86 7.82 -3.22
N PRO A 190 -18.79 8.58 -2.91
CA PRO A 190 -18.08 9.39 -3.91
C PRO A 190 -17.40 8.52 -4.98
N GLY A 191 -16.96 7.32 -4.63
CA GLY A 191 -16.29 6.39 -5.53
C GLY A 191 -16.34 4.95 -5.05
N ILE A 192 -15.39 4.14 -5.50
CA ILE A 192 -15.26 2.73 -5.11
C ILE A 192 -14.03 2.53 -4.21
N THR A 193 -14.14 1.61 -3.26
CA THR A 193 -13.02 1.14 -2.44
C THR A 193 -12.17 0.12 -3.20
N ARG A 194 -10.99 -0.24 -2.67
CA ARG A 194 -10.12 -1.26 -3.26
C ARG A 194 -10.80 -2.62 -3.41
N SER A 195 -11.59 -3.04 -2.41
CA SER A 195 -12.40 -4.26 -2.50
C SER A 195 -13.41 -4.20 -3.67
N SER A 196 -14.14 -3.09 -3.81
CA SER A 196 -15.05 -2.90 -4.94
C SER A 196 -14.32 -2.85 -6.29
N PHE A 197 -13.12 -2.27 -6.34
CA PHE A 197 -12.29 -2.26 -7.53
C PHE A 197 -11.85 -3.67 -7.97
N MET A 198 -11.46 -4.53 -7.02
CA MET A 198 -11.20 -5.95 -7.31
C MET A 198 -12.40 -6.64 -7.98
N LEU A 199 -13.62 -6.37 -7.49
CA LEU A 199 -14.84 -6.89 -8.11
C LEU A 199 -15.08 -6.33 -9.50
N VAL A 200 -14.80 -5.05 -9.72
CA VAL A 200 -14.91 -4.43 -11.05
C VAL A 200 -13.96 -5.13 -12.03
N LEU A 201 -12.70 -5.39 -11.66
CA LEU A 201 -11.76 -6.14 -12.51
C LEU A 201 -12.29 -7.52 -12.89
N MET A 202 -12.88 -8.25 -11.94
CA MET A 202 -13.53 -9.54 -12.20
C MET A 202 -14.69 -9.42 -13.19
N LYS A 203 -15.56 -8.42 -13.02
CA LYS A 203 -16.68 -8.16 -13.93
C LYS A 203 -16.19 -7.82 -15.34
N ILE A 204 -15.14 -7.01 -15.45
CA ILE A 204 -14.53 -6.61 -16.73
C ILE A 204 -13.98 -7.84 -17.44
N GLY A 205 -13.17 -8.66 -16.74
CA GLY A 205 -12.61 -9.88 -17.31
C GLY A 205 -13.71 -10.78 -17.86
N GLN A 206 -14.72 -11.07 -17.04
CA GLN A 206 -15.82 -11.93 -17.47
C GLN A 206 -16.64 -11.35 -18.63
N ALA A 207 -16.85 -10.04 -18.66
CA ALA A 207 -17.62 -9.38 -19.71
C ALA A 207 -16.86 -9.29 -21.05
N LYS A 208 -15.53 -9.08 -20.99
CA LYS A 208 -14.68 -8.90 -22.17
C LYS A 208 -14.21 -10.22 -22.76
N TYR A 209 -13.78 -11.16 -21.92
CA TYR A 209 -13.12 -12.40 -22.33
C TYR A 209 -13.99 -13.65 -22.12
N GLY A 210 -14.85 -13.66 -21.11
CA GLY A 210 -15.61 -14.85 -20.75
C GLY A 210 -14.72 -16.02 -20.32
N GLY A 211 -15.23 -17.26 -20.41
CA GLY A 211 -14.48 -18.43 -19.94
C GLY A 211 -14.34 -18.44 -18.41
N THR A 212 -13.18 -18.89 -17.91
CA THR A 212 -12.94 -18.91 -16.46
C THR A 212 -12.65 -17.53 -15.92
N MET A 213 -13.02 -17.33 -14.66
CA MET A 213 -12.69 -16.10 -13.95
C MET A 213 -11.18 -15.86 -13.90
N ILE A 214 -10.38 -16.90 -13.67
CA ILE A 214 -8.92 -16.78 -13.54
C ILE A 214 -8.29 -16.39 -14.88
N ASP A 215 -8.63 -17.08 -15.97
CA ASP A 215 -8.08 -16.78 -17.31
C ASP A 215 -8.50 -15.37 -17.74
N SER A 216 -9.77 -15.02 -17.56
CA SER A 216 -10.31 -13.68 -17.81
C SER A 216 -9.55 -12.60 -17.05
N LEU A 217 -9.35 -12.78 -15.75
CA LEU A 217 -8.62 -11.84 -14.91
C LEU A 217 -7.16 -11.74 -15.33
N GLN A 218 -6.51 -12.87 -15.64
CA GLN A 218 -5.13 -12.89 -16.08
C GLN A 218 -4.95 -12.08 -17.37
N LEU A 219 -5.90 -12.16 -18.31
CA LEU A 219 -5.88 -11.33 -19.51
C LEU A 219 -6.04 -9.83 -19.18
N VAL A 220 -6.96 -9.47 -18.27
CA VAL A 220 -7.10 -8.08 -17.80
C VAL A 220 -5.81 -7.56 -17.18
N LEU A 221 -5.21 -8.31 -16.26
CA LEU A 221 -4.00 -7.88 -15.56
C LEU A 221 -2.79 -7.80 -16.51
N ASN A 222 -2.58 -8.82 -17.33
CA ASN A 222 -1.36 -8.91 -18.16
C ASN A 222 -1.43 -8.07 -19.43
N GLN A 223 -2.57 -8.05 -20.12
CA GLN A 223 -2.67 -7.36 -21.42
C GLN A 223 -3.06 -5.88 -21.29
N HIS A 224 -3.72 -5.50 -20.20
CA HIS A 224 -4.16 -4.12 -20.00
C HIS A 224 -3.39 -3.42 -18.90
N LEU A 225 -3.34 -3.98 -17.70
CA LEU A 225 -2.75 -3.25 -16.58
C LEU A 225 -1.22 -3.22 -16.66
N LEU A 226 -0.56 -4.37 -16.80
CA LEU A 226 0.90 -4.43 -16.85
C LEU A 226 1.51 -3.81 -18.11
N GLN A 227 0.83 -3.90 -19.25
CA GLN A 227 1.39 -3.44 -20.53
C GLN A 227 1.15 -1.96 -20.81
N ASN A 228 -0.01 -1.41 -20.43
CA ASN A 228 -0.42 -0.08 -20.90
C ASN A 228 -0.37 0.99 -19.81
N LEU A 229 -0.36 0.63 -18.53
CA LEU A 229 -0.36 1.62 -17.46
C LEU A 229 0.98 2.37 -17.37
N PRO A 230 0.94 3.65 -16.96
CA PRO A 230 2.15 4.43 -16.76
C PRO A 230 3.09 3.73 -15.74
N PRO A 231 4.42 3.81 -15.92
CA PRO A 231 5.39 3.16 -15.03
C PRO A 231 5.19 3.49 -13.55
N GLU A 232 4.73 4.71 -13.25
CA GLU A 232 4.45 5.18 -11.89
C GLU A 232 3.31 4.41 -11.21
N ALA A 233 2.32 3.95 -11.98
CA ALA A 233 1.23 3.11 -11.47
C ALA A 233 1.68 1.66 -11.19
N GLN A 234 2.80 1.25 -11.79
CA GLN A 234 3.37 -0.09 -11.65
C GLN A 234 4.47 -0.15 -10.58
N ALA A 235 5.03 1.01 -10.20
CA ALA A 235 6.14 1.13 -9.28
C ALA A 235 5.90 0.41 -7.95
N ILE A 236 6.89 -0.39 -7.52
CA ILE A 236 6.82 -1.12 -6.26
C ILE A 236 6.96 -0.13 -5.11
N LYS A 237 5.91 0.03 -4.30
CA LYS A 237 5.92 0.95 -3.15
C LYS A 237 7.10 0.69 -2.20
N ASN A 238 7.44 -0.58 -2.03
CA ASN A 238 8.52 -1.01 -1.16
C ASN A 238 9.90 -0.94 -1.79
N GLU A 239 10.04 -0.73 -3.09
CA GLU A 239 11.34 -0.72 -3.75
C GLU A 239 12.26 0.34 -3.15
N PHE A 240 11.75 1.54 -2.90
CA PHE A 240 12.54 2.58 -2.23
C PHE A 240 12.99 2.12 -0.84
N ARG A 241 12.11 1.49 -0.06
CA ARG A 241 12.46 1.06 1.30
C ARG A 241 13.48 -0.07 1.28
N GLU A 242 13.26 -1.10 0.46
CA GLU A 242 14.12 -2.27 0.38
C GLU A 242 15.49 -1.93 -0.24
N GLN A 243 15.51 -1.13 -1.30
CA GLN A 243 16.76 -0.80 -2.00
C GLN A 243 17.50 0.39 -1.39
N ARG A 244 16.79 1.40 -0.85
CA ARG A 244 17.40 2.67 -0.41
C ARG A 244 17.43 2.86 1.10
N MET A 245 16.45 2.37 1.86
CA MET A 245 16.46 2.50 3.33
C MET A 245 17.07 1.29 4.03
N TYR A 246 16.60 0.08 3.72
CA TYR A 246 16.96 -1.15 4.41
C TYR A 246 18.06 -1.88 3.66
N ASN A 247 19.21 -1.25 3.52
CA ASN A 247 20.40 -1.86 2.96
C ASN A 247 21.51 -2.01 4.01
N GLN A 248 22.55 -2.75 3.63
CA GLN A 248 23.68 -3.07 4.51
C GLN A 248 24.41 -1.81 5.01
N GLU A 249 24.56 -0.79 4.16
CA GLU A 249 25.24 0.45 4.53
C GLU A 249 24.45 1.23 5.59
N THR A 250 23.14 1.42 5.38
CA THR A 250 22.27 2.05 6.37
C THR A 250 22.20 1.23 7.66
N ALA A 251 22.16 -0.11 7.57
CA ALA A 251 22.18 -0.99 8.75
C ALA A 251 23.47 -0.79 9.56
N ARG A 252 24.63 -0.74 8.88
CA ARG A 252 25.93 -0.49 9.53
C ARG A 252 25.94 0.88 10.20
N LEU A 253 25.67 1.95 9.45
CA LEU A 253 25.66 3.32 9.98
C LEU A 253 24.70 3.47 11.16
N LEU A 254 23.50 2.91 11.05
CA LEU A 254 22.53 2.94 12.13
C LEU A 254 23.04 2.14 13.33
N SER A 255 23.58 0.93 13.15
CA SER A 255 24.09 0.12 14.26
C SER A 255 25.24 0.80 15.01
N GLU A 256 26.12 1.50 14.30
CA GLU A 256 27.23 2.27 14.89
C GLU A 256 26.70 3.46 15.72
N HIS A 257 25.63 4.11 15.30
CA HIS A 257 25.17 5.38 15.89
C HIS A 257 23.83 5.28 16.65
N VAL A 258 23.19 4.11 16.73
CA VAL A 258 21.84 3.95 17.31
C VAL A 258 21.76 4.39 18.77
N HIS A 259 22.83 4.18 19.54
CA HIS A 259 22.92 4.57 20.93
C HIS A 259 22.93 6.10 21.10
N LEU A 260 23.57 6.83 20.18
CA LEU A 260 23.55 8.30 20.14
C LEU A 260 22.18 8.81 19.74
N LEU A 261 21.58 8.22 18.71
CA LEU A 261 20.25 8.60 18.25
C LEU A 261 19.22 8.40 19.38
N ARG A 262 19.31 7.30 20.13
CA ARG A 262 18.50 7.08 21.35
C ARG A 262 18.78 8.13 22.41
N ALA A 263 20.04 8.42 22.72
CA ALA A 263 20.38 9.45 23.71
C ALA A 263 19.84 10.83 23.33
N ILE A 264 19.87 11.19 22.04
CA ILE A 264 19.28 12.45 21.54
C ILE A 264 17.76 12.40 21.68
N PHE A 265 17.12 11.30 21.30
CA PHE A 265 15.66 11.14 21.37
C PHE A 265 15.15 11.18 22.82
N ASP A 266 15.82 10.50 23.75
CA ASP A 266 15.46 10.44 25.16
C ASP A 266 15.71 11.78 25.88
N GLN A 267 16.70 12.56 25.42
CA GLN A 267 16.99 13.90 25.94
C GLN A 267 16.24 15.01 25.23
N ALA A 268 15.64 14.74 24.06
CA ALA A 268 14.83 15.72 23.37
C ALA A 268 13.66 16.07 24.30
N PRO A 269 13.54 17.32 24.77
CA PRO A 269 12.37 17.70 25.55
C PRO A 269 11.15 17.37 24.71
N ALA A 270 10.16 16.71 25.30
CA ALA A 270 8.87 16.43 24.70
C ALA A 270 8.21 17.77 24.31
N SER A 271 8.66 18.35 23.20
CA SER A 271 8.38 19.71 22.76
C SER A 271 7.01 19.78 22.07
N GLY A 272 6.08 18.98 22.57
CA GLY A 272 4.73 18.79 22.01
C GLY A 272 3.65 18.49 23.06
N SER A 273 3.93 18.50 24.37
CA SER A 273 2.87 18.69 25.36
C SER A 273 2.61 20.19 25.55
N ALA A 274 2.38 20.89 24.43
CA ALA A 274 1.70 22.16 24.49
C ALA A 274 0.26 21.84 24.89
N VAL A 275 -0.01 22.05 26.19
CA VAL A 275 -1.33 22.16 26.78
C VAL A 275 -2.22 22.91 25.80
N LEU A 276 -3.11 22.20 25.09
CA LEU A 276 -4.31 22.80 24.53
C LEU A 276 -5.08 23.32 25.73
N GLY A 277 -4.84 24.59 26.07
CA GLY A 277 -5.61 25.29 27.08
C GLY A 277 -7.09 25.16 26.74
N PRO A 278 -7.99 25.14 27.73
CA PRO A 278 -9.41 25.02 27.49
C PRO A 278 -9.82 26.17 26.58
N THR A 279 -10.22 25.85 25.34
CA THR A 279 -10.87 26.78 24.44
C THR A 279 -12.08 27.32 25.20
N GLY A 280 -12.00 28.58 25.61
CA GLY A 280 -13.10 29.28 26.25
C GLY A 280 -14.33 29.13 25.39
N ARG A 281 -15.35 28.45 25.91
CA ARG A 281 -16.71 28.59 25.38
C ARG A 281 -17.11 30.02 25.66
N GLY A 282 -17.04 30.85 24.62
CA GLY A 282 -17.72 32.13 24.60
C GLY A 282 -19.21 31.88 24.82
N GLU A 283 -19.70 32.37 25.95
CA GLU A 283 -21.11 32.63 26.16
C GLU A 283 -21.57 33.67 25.12
N GLY A 284 -22.27 33.20 24.09
CA GLY A 284 -23.07 34.04 23.22
C GLY A 284 -24.53 33.95 23.66
N ARG A 285 -24.93 34.83 24.59
CA ARG A 285 -26.32 35.25 24.78
C ARG A 285 -26.57 36.50 23.92
N ALA A 286 -27.49 36.38 22.97
CA ALA A 286 -28.56 37.32 22.61
C ALA A 286 -29.06 36.94 21.21
#